data_AF-A0A0N1J5H0-F1
#
_entry.id   AF-A0A0N1J5H0-F1
#
_cell.length_a   1.000
_cell.length_b   1.000
_cell.length_c   1.000
_cell.angle_alpha   90.00
_cell.angle_beta   90.00
_cell.angle_gamma   90.00
#
_symmetry.space_group_name_H-M   'P 1'
#
loop_
_entity.id
_entity.type
_entity.pdbx_description
1 polymer ?
#
loop_
_entity_poly.entity_id
_entity_poly.type
_entity_poly.pdbx_seq_one_letter_code
_entity_poly.pdbx_strand_id
1 'polypeptide(L)'
;MGLLRPTPLLRFYKSGKTNRMSNPMRRWVYHYIFFGVLGGFGGYQGFRYARAGWEAATHPEDGNCLCSSEMVDALFFLPFNTLSNSVGRLAENLYLPTWMHHAAADALIRWCKVDMSESVQQVRDVETFQQFYTRDWTPEARSVSAGAAVVAPCDGVLLSVHSNVRDMTLVQVKGLSYGIRVLLQETPPPLDAERYRRVAAVIHMRNKDFHHVVAPLSFRCEKSVYVPGALFPVTAAGFHWIPSVLTINERLVLCGTSADRNKLPVYMALVGSTLTGRIKFYLDQRVRTNYLEPPEYALHNTYASKPLLAKGERVATFNWGSSVVLLVDVPKDCAVLKRAGEEVKAGEALIQC
;
A
#
# COMPACT_ATOMS: atom_id res chain seq x y z
N MET A 1 22.74 24.28 -28.28
CA MET A 1 22.85 22.81 -28.24
C MET A 1 23.94 22.40 -29.23
N GLY A 2 25.20 22.42 -28.80
CA GLY A 2 26.36 22.13 -29.64
C GLY A 2 26.38 20.65 -30.02
N LEU A 3 25.96 20.36 -31.25
CA LEU A 3 26.05 19.05 -31.87
C LEU A 3 27.47 18.49 -31.70
N LEU A 4 27.55 17.31 -31.09
CA LEU A 4 28.75 16.48 -31.02
C LEU A 4 29.38 16.41 -32.42
N ARG A 5 30.44 17.19 -32.66
CA ARG A 5 31.15 17.19 -33.94
C ARG A 5 31.68 15.77 -34.16
N PRO A 6 31.34 15.11 -35.28
CA PRO A 6 31.93 13.81 -35.62
C PRO A 6 33.45 13.98 -35.70
N THR A 7 34.18 13.03 -35.11
CA THR A 7 35.64 13.04 -35.13
C THR A 7 36.12 13.07 -36.60
N PRO A 8 37.02 14.00 -36.99
CA PRO A 8 37.44 14.13 -38.38
C PRO A 8 38.11 12.84 -38.88
N LEU A 9 37.86 12.49 -40.14
CA LEU A 9 38.45 11.33 -40.80
C LEU A 9 39.95 11.59 -41.05
N LEU A 10 40.83 10.82 -40.40
CA LEU A 10 42.25 10.79 -40.74
C LEU A 10 42.45 9.93 -41.99
N ARG A 11 42.94 10.54 -43.09
CA ARG A 11 43.31 9.84 -44.33
C ARG A 11 44.76 9.38 -44.23
N PHE A 12 44.99 8.07 -44.20
CA PHE A 12 46.33 7.50 -44.36
C PHE A 12 46.65 7.32 -45.85
N TYR A 13 47.72 7.97 -46.31
CA TYR A 13 48.00 8.21 -47.74
C TYR A 13 48.45 6.98 -48.55
N LYS A 14 48.39 5.75 -48.02
CA LYS A 14 49.11 4.61 -48.61
C LYS A 14 48.27 3.41 -49.10
N SER A 15 46.94 3.46 -49.10
CA SER A 15 46.16 2.32 -49.65
C SER A 15 44.80 2.62 -50.31
N GLY A 16 44.42 3.90 -50.50
CA GLY A 16 43.16 4.25 -51.19
C GLY A 16 41.86 3.76 -50.52
N LYS A 17 41.92 3.15 -49.33
CA LYS A 17 40.75 2.64 -48.59
C LYS A 17 40.49 3.52 -47.37
N THR A 18 39.29 4.10 -47.30
CA THR A 18 38.79 4.85 -46.14
C THR A 18 38.15 3.89 -45.14
N ASN A 19 38.89 3.51 -44.09
CA ASN A 19 38.33 2.75 -42.97
C ASN A 19 37.90 3.70 -41.85
N ARG A 20 36.64 3.61 -41.41
CA ARG A 20 36.11 4.38 -40.28
C ARG A 20 36.64 3.77 -38.98
N MET A 21 37.75 4.26 -38.45
CA MET A 21 38.20 3.87 -37.11
C MET A 21 37.27 4.47 -36.06
N SER A 22 36.25 3.73 -35.64
CA SER A 22 35.57 4.01 -34.37
C SER A 22 36.56 3.66 -33.27
N ASN A 23 37.04 4.63 -32.49
CA ASN A 23 37.91 4.35 -31.34
C ASN A 23 37.16 3.42 -30.37
N PRO A 24 37.51 2.12 -30.30
CA PRO A 24 36.74 1.15 -29.52
C PRO A 24 36.83 1.51 -28.03
N MET A 25 38.00 1.95 -27.58
CA MET A 25 38.27 2.38 -26.21
C MET A 25 37.33 3.51 -25.76
N ARG A 26 36.97 4.41 -26.67
CA ARG A 26 36.04 5.52 -26.39
C ARG A 26 34.62 5.02 -26.07
N ARG A 27 34.13 3.99 -26.78
CA ARG A 27 32.82 3.36 -26.48
C ARG A 27 32.85 2.65 -25.12
N TRP A 28 33.90 1.89 -24.85
CA TRP A 28 34.06 1.18 -23.57
C TRP A 28 34.09 2.13 -22.38
N VAL A 29 34.87 3.22 -22.46
CA VAL A 29 34.96 4.23 -21.40
C VAL A 29 33.59 4.88 -21.12
N TYR A 30 32.81 5.21 -22.16
CA TYR A 30 31.46 5.74 -21.95
C TYR A 30 30.51 4.73 -21.31
N HIS A 31 30.59 3.45 -21.65
CA HIS A 31 29.79 2.42 -20.99
C HIS A 31 30.17 2.25 -19.52
N TYR A 32 31.46 2.19 -19.17
CA TYR A 32 31.90 2.09 -17.78
C TYR A 32 31.54 3.32 -16.95
N ILE A 33 31.71 4.53 -17.50
CA ILE A 33 31.29 5.75 -16.82
C ILE A 33 29.77 5.77 -16.66
N PHE A 34 29.00 5.41 -17.70
CA PHE A 34 27.54 5.38 -17.63
C PHE A 34 27.04 4.37 -16.59
N PHE A 35 27.49 3.11 -16.65
CA PHE A 35 27.10 2.08 -15.69
C PHE A 35 27.66 2.35 -14.29
N GLY A 36 28.85 2.95 -14.18
CA GLY A 36 29.42 3.38 -12.91
C GLY A 36 28.63 4.50 -12.27
N VAL A 37 28.20 5.51 -13.04
CA VAL A 37 27.32 6.58 -12.56
C VAL A 37 25.94 6.04 -12.21
N LEU A 38 25.37 5.17 -13.05
CA LEU A 38 24.07 4.53 -12.79
C LEU A 38 24.12 3.67 -11.51
N GLY A 39 25.17 2.87 -11.35
CA GLY A 39 25.39 2.03 -10.18
C GLY A 39 25.66 2.85 -8.93
N GLY A 40 26.47 3.91 -9.02
CA GLY A 40 26.73 4.84 -7.93
C GLY A 40 25.46 5.58 -7.49
N PHE A 41 24.67 6.06 -8.44
CA PHE A 41 23.36 6.67 -8.17
C PHE A 41 22.40 5.66 -7.53
N GLY A 42 22.28 4.46 -8.08
CA GLY A 42 21.46 3.39 -7.51
C GLY A 42 21.88 3.03 -6.08
N GLY A 43 23.18 2.91 -5.83
CA GLY A 43 23.74 2.68 -4.49
C GLY A 43 23.44 3.82 -3.52
N TYR A 44 23.57 5.07 -3.96
CA TYR A 44 23.22 6.24 -3.16
C TYR A 44 21.73 6.26 -2.80
N GLN A 45 20.84 6.01 -3.77
CA GLN A 45 19.40 5.95 -3.51
C GLN A 45 19.04 4.77 -2.58
N GLY A 46 19.67 3.61 -2.75
CA GLY A 46 19.53 2.47 -1.84
C GLY A 46 19.97 2.81 -0.41
N PHE A 47 21.09 3.52 -0.25
CA PHE A 47 21.54 4.01 1.05
C PHE A 47 20.54 5.00 1.66
N ARG A 48 19.99 5.95 0.88
CA ARG A 48 18.97 6.89 1.38
C ARG A 48 17.70 6.17 1.82
N TYR A 49 17.25 5.17 1.06
CA TYR A 49 16.09 4.36 1.43
C TYR A 49 16.34 3.55 2.71
N ALA A 50 17.51 2.92 2.84
CA ALA A 50 17.90 2.20 4.05
C ALA A 50 17.98 3.13 5.27
N ARG A 51 18.55 4.34 5.09
CA ARG A 51 18.60 5.37 6.13
C ARG A 51 17.20 5.82 6.56
N ALA A 52 16.27 5.97 5.62
CA ALA A 52 14.87 6.26 5.94
C ALA A 52 14.21 5.13 6.75
N GLY A 53 14.57 3.87 6.49
CA GLY A 53 14.13 2.73 7.29
C GLY A 53 14.72 2.71 8.70
N TRP A 54 15.99 3.08 8.85
CA TRP A 54 16.62 3.23 10.17
C TRP A 54 16.00 4.38 10.97
N GLU A 55 15.76 5.53 10.33
CA GLU A 55 15.04 6.65 10.93
C GLU A 55 13.64 6.21 11.37
N ALA A 56 12.92 5.45 10.54
CA ALA A 56 11.59 4.92 10.89
C ALA A 56 11.56 4.05 12.15
N ALA A 57 12.64 3.31 12.39
CA ALA A 57 12.74 2.44 13.55
C ALA A 57 13.19 3.17 14.82
N THR A 58 13.89 4.31 14.69
CA THR A 58 14.57 4.97 15.81
C THR A 58 13.95 6.32 16.19
N HIS A 59 13.53 7.10 15.20
CA HIS A 59 12.97 8.45 15.33
C HIS A 59 11.76 8.57 14.38
N PRO A 60 10.65 7.87 14.64
CA PRO A 60 9.48 7.83 13.76
C PRO A 60 8.81 9.21 13.55
N GLU A 61 9.08 10.16 14.45
CA GLU A 61 8.67 11.55 14.37
C GLU A 61 9.46 12.38 13.33
N ASP A 62 10.67 11.95 12.95
CA ASP A 62 11.61 12.74 12.16
C ASP A 62 11.43 12.56 10.65
N GLY A 63 11.34 13.67 9.92
CA GLY A 63 11.08 13.72 8.47
C GLY A 63 12.30 13.89 7.57
N ASN A 64 13.52 13.68 8.07
CA ASN A 64 14.71 14.22 7.42
C ASN A 64 15.16 13.45 6.18
N CYS A 65 14.67 12.23 5.97
CA CYS A 65 15.12 11.35 4.88
C CYS A 65 14.28 11.39 3.60
N LEU A 66 13.39 12.38 3.37
CA LEU A 66 12.51 12.41 2.19
C LEU A 66 13.25 12.42 0.84
N CYS A 67 12.71 11.69 -0.15
CA CYS A 67 13.18 11.74 -1.52
C CYS A 67 12.72 13.03 -2.22
N SER A 68 13.48 13.49 -3.22
CA SER A 68 13.14 14.69 -3.97
C SER A 68 12.01 14.41 -4.97
N SER A 69 11.34 15.47 -5.45
CA SER A 69 10.28 15.35 -6.48
C SER A 69 10.77 14.64 -7.73
N GLU A 70 12.00 14.92 -8.18
CA GLU A 70 12.58 14.27 -9.36
C GLU A 70 12.79 12.77 -9.12
N MET A 71 13.06 12.37 -7.87
CA MET A 71 13.16 10.95 -7.54
C MET A 71 11.79 10.28 -7.54
N VAL A 72 10.75 10.96 -7.05
CA VAL A 72 9.37 10.45 -7.15
C VAL A 72 9.00 10.25 -8.63
N ASP A 73 9.30 11.22 -9.48
CA ASP A 73 9.12 11.12 -10.94
C ASP A 73 9.92 9.95 -11.52
N ALA A 74 11.17 9.76 -11.08
CA ALA A 74 11.99 8.61 -11.49
C ALA A 74 11.35 7.27 -11.10
N LEU A 75 10.72 7.17 -9.93
CA LEU A 75 10.02 5.95 -9.49
C LEU A 75 8.81 5.63 -10.38
N PHE A 76 8.14 6.62 -10.97
CA PHE A 76 7.02 6.38 -11.90
C PHE A 76 7.47 5.69 -13.20
N PHE A 77 8.73 5.84 -13.61
CA PHE A 77 9.27 5.12 -14.77
C PHE A 77 9.59 3.65 -14.46
N LEU A 78 9.63 3.25 -13.19
CA LEU A 78 9.85 1.86 -12.82
C LEU A 78 8.55 1.06 -12.99
N PRO A 79 8.61 -0.15 -13.57
CA PRO A 79 7.43 -0.94 -13.91
C PRO A 79 6.84 -1.68 -12.69
N PHE A 80 6.61 -0.98 -11.57
CA PHE A 80 6.12 -1.57 -10.33
C PHE A 80 4.78 -2.30 -10.52
N ASN A 81 3.87 -1.76 -11.35
CA ASN A 81 2.57 -2.37 -11.64
C ASN A 81 2.72 -3.69 -12.40
N THR A 82 3.56 -3.72 -13.44
CA THR A 82 3.88 -4.93 -14.22
C THR A 82 4.60 -5.98 -13.36
N LEU A 83 5.55 -5.55 -12.54
CA LEU A 83 6.26 -6.44 -11.61
C LEU A 83 5.28 -7.06 -10.61
N SER A 84 4.42 -6.24 -10.00
CA SER A 84 3.41 -6.70 -9.04
C SER A 84 2.44 -7.69 -9.66
N ASN A 85 1.98 -7.43 -10.89
CA ASN A 85 1.11 -8.35 -11.61
C ASN A 85 1.81 -9.69 -11.92
N SER A 86 3.09 -9.63 -12.32
CA SER A 86 3.87 -10.82 -12.67
C SER A 86 4.16 -11.69 -11.45
N VAL A 87 4.57 -11.07 -10.34
CA VAL A 87 4.81 -11.77 -9.07
C VAL A 87 3.50 -12.38 -8.54
N GLY A 88 2.38 -11.65 -8.60
CA GLY A 88 1.07 -12.20 -8.22
C GLY A 88 0.68 -13.43 -9.06
N ARG A 89 0.89 -13.38 -10.38
CA ARG A 89 0.67 -14.55 -11.26
C ARG A 89 1.58 -15.72 -10.91
N LEU A 90 2.83 -15.46 -10.57
CA LEU A 90 3.79 -16.49 -10.18
C LEU A 90 3.40 -17.13 -8.83
N ALA A 91 2.99 -16.33 -7.85
CA ALA A 91 2.55 -16.78 -6.53
C ALA A 91 1.27 -17.63 -6.59
N GLU A 92 0.42 -17.41 -7.60
CA GLU A 92 -0.80 -18.18 -7.87
C GLU A 92 -0.60 -19.34 -8.87
N ASN A 93 0.61 -19.51 -9.41
CA ASN A 93 0.84 -20.40 -10.53
C ASN A 93 0.84 -21.88 -10.09
N LEU A 94 -0.20 -22.62 -10.50
CA LEU A 94 -0.33 -24.06 -10.25
C LEU A 94 0.62 -24.93 -11.10
N TYR A 95 1.20 -24.39 -12.18
CA TYR A 95 2.22 -25.11 -12.94
C TYR A 95 3.57 -25.18 -12.21
N LEU A 96 3.81 -24.31 -11.22
CA LEU A 96 4.96 -24.45 -10.35
C LEU A 96 4.73 -25.59 -9.36
N PRO A 97 5.70 -26.50 -9.18
CA PRO A 97 5.59 -27.56 -8.20
C PRO A 97 5.28 -27.03 -6.79
N THR A 98 4.36 -27.68 -6.09
CA THR A 98 3.93 -27.30 -4.74
C THR A 98 5.08 -27.16 -3.74
N TRP A 99 6.15 -27.95 -3.89
CA TRP A 99 7.33 -27.84 -3.03
C TRP A 99 8.02 -26.46 -3.12
N MET A 100 7.97 -25.78 -4.28
CA MET A 100 8.52 -24.43 -4.42
C MET A 100 7.69 -23.42 -3.65
N HIS A 101 6.36 -23.55 -3.71
CA HIS A 101 5.43 -22.72 -2.94
C HIS A 101 5.61 -22.94 -1.44
N HIS A 102 5.72 -24.20 -1.00
CA HIS A 102 6.03 -24.54 0.39
C HIS A 102 7.38 -23.99 0.84
N ALA A 103 8.43 -24.11 0.02
CA ALA A 103 9.75 -23.58 0.35
C ALA A 103 9.73 -22.04 0.50
N ALA A 104 8.98 -21.35 -0.36
CA ALA A 104 8.79 -19.91 -0.26
C ALA A 104 8.01 -19.53 1.01
N ALA A 105 6.95 -20.27 1.35
CA ALA A 105 6.17 -20.08 2.58
C ALA A 105 7.04 -20.31 3.83
N ASP A 106 7.79 -21.42 3.88
CA ASP A 106 8.73 -21.73 4.97
C ASP A 106 9.81 -20.65 5.12
N ALA A 107 10.32 -20.11 4.00
CA ALA A 107 11.27 -19.01 4.02
C ALA A 107 10.65 -17.73 4.60
N LEU A 108 9.42 -17.40 4.23
CA LEU A 108 8.69 -16.25 4.79
C LEU A 108 8.45 -16.42 6.28
N ILE A 109 8.03 -17.61 6.73
CA ILE A 109 7.80 -17.91 8.15
C ILE A 109 9.06 -17.63 8.97
N ARG A 110 10.22 -18.12 8.51
CA ARG A 110 11.50 -17.92 9.20
C ARG A 110 11.95 -16.46 9.17
N TRP A 111 11.84 -15.80 8.03
CA TRP A 111 12.34 -14.44 7.84
C TRP A 111 11.49 -13.39 8.57
N CYS A 112 10.17 -13.50 8.46
CA CYS A 112 9.22 -12.55 9.07
C CYS A 112 8.73 -12.98 10.45
N LYS A 113 9.12 -14.16 10.94
CA LYS A 113 8.65 -14.76 12.20
C LYS A 113 7.12 -14.82 12.24
N VAL A 114 6.54 -15.41 11.21
CA VAL A 114 5.09 -15.54 11.06
C VAL A 114 4.56 -16.48 12.14
N ASP A 115 3.55 -16.04 12.87
CA ASP A 115 2.85 -16.89 13.83
C ASP A 115 1.84 -17.78 13.09
N MET A 116 2.07 -19.09 13.16
CA MET A 116 1.23 -20.12 12.54
C MET A 116 0.21 -20.72 13.51
N SER A 117 0.28 -20.40 14.81
CA SER A 117 -0.63 -20.96 15.82
C SER A 117 -2.07 -20.48 15.66
N GLU A 118 -2.25 -19.25 15.17
CA GLU A 118 -3.56 -18.65 14.90
C GLU A 118 -4.09 -18.95 13.48
N SER A 119 -3.33 -19.68 12.65
CA SER A 119 -3.68 -19.93 11.24
C SER A 119 -4.50 -21.21 11.08
N VAL A 120 -5.57 -21.16 10.29
CA VAL A 120 -6.39 -22.34 9.95
C VAL A 120 -5.63 -23.28 9.03
N GLN A 121 -5.05 -22.73 7.96
CA GLN A 121 -4.26 -23.49 6.99
C GLN A 121 -2.79 -23.57 7.41
N GLN A 122 -2.21 -24.76 7.38
CA GLN A 122 -0.76 -24.95 7.49
C GLN A 122 -0.10 -24.89 6.11
N VAL A 123 1.23 -24.75 6.09
CA VAL A 123 2.02 -24.67 4.84
C VAL A 123 1.73 -25.85 3.92
N ARG A 124 1.55 -27.05 4.49
CA ARG A 124 1.34 -28.29 3.72
C ARG A 124 -0.08 -28.45 3.18
N ASP A 125 -1.03 -27.62 3.64
CA ASP A 125 -2.44 -27.69 3.26
C ASP A 125 -2.76 -26.82 2.04
N VAL A 126 -1.80 -26.01 1.57
CA VAL A 126 -2.00 -25.07 0.47
C VAL A 126 -1.25 -25.50 -0.79
N GLU A 127 -1.82 -25.22 -1.96
CA GLU A 127 -1.20 -25.56 -3.25
C GLU A 127 -0.23 -24.48 -3.72
N THR A 128 -0.49 -23.23 -3.32
CA THR A 128 0.21 -22.06 -3.81
C THR A 128 0.66 -21.15 -2.67
N PHE A 129 1.76 -20.42 -2.90
CA PHE A 129 2.24 -19.43 -1.96
C PHE A 129 1.18 -18.34 -1.72
N GLN A 130 0.42 -17.98 -2.75
CA GLN A 130 -0.64 -16.98 -2.62
C GLN A 130 -1.72 -17.42 -1.63
N GLN A 131 -2.14 -18.70 -1.66
CA GLN A 131 -3.09 -19.25 -0.70
C GLN A 131 -2.54 -19.21 0.73
N PHE A 132 -1.26 -19.54 0.92
CA PHE A 132 -0.60 -19.40 2.22
C PHE A 132 -0.57 -17.96 2.72
N TYR A 133 -0.24 -17.00 1.84
CA TYR A 133 -0.14 -15.60 2.22
C TYR A 133 -1.49 -15.01 2.66
N THR A 134 -2.58 -15.44 2.00
CA THR A 134 -3.97 -15.09 2.35
C THR A 134 -4.64 -16.14 3.23
N ARG A 135 -3.87 -16.88 4.05
CA ARG A 135 -4.39 -17.83 5.03
C ARG A 135 -5.41 -17.17 5.95
N ASP A 136 -6.39 -17.95 6.39
CA ASP A 136 -7.39 -17.56 7.36
C ASP A 136 -6.89 -17.73 8.79
N TRP A 137 -7.43 -16.91 9.70
CA TRP A 137 -7.24 -17.06 11.14
C TRP A 137 -8.33 -17.95 11.76
N THR A 138 -8.03 -18.56 12.90
CA THR A 138 -9.03 -19.33 13.65
C THR A 138 -10.13 -18.41 14.21
N PRO A 139 -11.40 -18.86 14.30
CA PRO A 139 -12.51 -18.02 14.76
C PRO A 139 -12.25 -17.32 16.10
N GLU A 140 -11.51 -17.95 17.00
CA GLU A 140 -11.18 -17.44 18.33
C GLU A 140 -10.08 -16.36 18.30
N ALA A 141 -9.24 -16.33 17.26
CA ALA A 141 -8.08 -15.45 17.20
C ALA A 141 -8.46 -13.98 16.97
N ARG A 142 -9.60 -13.69 16.34
CA ARG A 142 -10.07 -12.33 16.00
C ARG A 142 -11.49 -12.08 16.50
N SER A 143 -11.69 -12.24 17.81
CA SER A 143 -12.96 -11.90 18.46
C SER A 143 -13.26 -10.40 18.32
N VAL A 144 -14.44 -10.08 17.80
CA VAL A 144 -14.89 -8.69 17.61
C VAL A 144 -15.30 -8.09 18.96
N SER A 145 -14.65 -7.01 19.38
CA SER A 145 -14.99 -6.31 20.62
C SER A 145 -16.40 -5.72 20.53
N ALA A 146 -17.37 -6.30 21.23
CA ALA A 146 -18.78 -5.89 21.17
C ALA A 146 -18.99 -4.45 21.66
N GLY A 147 -18.32 -4.06 22.75
CA GLY A 147 -18.46 -2.75 23.39
C GLY A 147 -17.86 -1.59 22.59
N ALA A 148 -16.88 -1.84 21.73
CA ALA A 148 -16.23 -0.77 20.97
C ALA A 148 -17.16 -0.17 19.91
N ALA A 149 -17.21 1.16 19.80
CA ALA A 149 -17.93 1.83 18.73
C ALA A 149 -17.28 1.55 17.36
N VAL A 150 -15.95 1.52 17.33
CA VAL A 150 -15.16 1.21 16.13
C VAL A 150 -14.06 0.22 16.51
N VAL A 151 -13.95 -0.87 15.75
CA VAL A 151 -12.87 -1.86 15.88
C VAL A 151 -11.81 -1.67 14.80
N ALA A 152 -10.61 -2.18 15.04
CA ALA A 152 -9.55 -2.19 14.04
C ALA A 152 -10.01 -3.04 12.83
N PRO A 153 -9.96 -2.49 11.60
CA PRO A 153 -10.41 -3.18 10.40
C PRO A 153 -9.44 -4.26 9.93
N CYS A 154 -8.20 -4.29 10.40
CA CYS A 154 -7.22 -5.29 9.97
C CYS A 154 -6.12 -5.49 11.02
N ASP A 155 -5.35 -6.55 10.86
CA ASP A 155 -4.10 -6.75 11.61
C ASP A 155 -3.02 -5.80 11.09
N GLY A 156 -2.20 -5.27 11.99
CA GLY A 156 -1.06 -4.47 11.57
C GLY A 156 -0.50 -3.57 12.65
N VAL A 157 0.30 -2.61 12.21
CA VAL A 157 0.81 -1.52 13.03
C VAL A 157 0.04 -0.26 12.71
N LEU A 158 -0.44 0.41 13.75
CA LEU A 158 -1.12 1.68 13.66
C LEU A 158 -0.09 2.78 13.39
N LEU A 159 -0.02 3.30 12.16
CA LEU A 159 1.00 4.28 11.78
C LEU A 159 0.66 5.70 12.23
N SER A 160 -0.61 6.07 12.14
CA SER A 160 -1.08 7.35 12.63
C SER A 160 -2.54 7.26 13.07
N VAL A 161 -2.89 8.01 14.11
CA VAL A 161 -4.26 8.24 14.52
C VAL A 161 -4.47 9.70 14.82
N HIS A 162 -5.50 10.27 14.20
CA HIS A 162 -5.93 11.64 14.41
C HIS A 162 -7.30 11.62 15.05
N SER A 163 -7.39 12.02 16.31
CA SER A 163 -8.65 12.02 17.07
C SER A 163 -9.61 13.15 16.67
N ASN A 164 -9.11 14.18 15.98
CA ASN A 164 -9.88 15.37 15.63
C ASN A 164 -9.38 15.98 14.31
N VAL A 165 -9.88 15.46 13.19
CA VAL A 165 -9.51 15.91 11.85
C VAL A 165 -10.40 17.08 11.42
N ARG A 166 -9.82 18.28 11.28
CA ARG A 166 -10.55 19.52 10.95
C ARG A 166 -10.34 19.99 9.51
N ASP A 167 -9.11 20.01 9.04
CA ASP A 167 -8.74 20.77 7.82
C ASP A 167 -8.80 19.94 6.52
N MET A 168 -9.54 18.82 6.51
CA MET A 168 -9.55 17.87 5.37
C MET A 168 -8.16 17.41 4.94
N THR A 169 -7.19 17.49 5.85
CA THR A 169 -5.82 17.04 5.72
C THR A 169 -5.58 15.94 6.74
N LEU A 170 -4.88 14.88 6.33
CA LEU A 170 -4.37 13.85 7.21
C LEU A 170 -2.87 13.97 7.27
N VAL A 171 -2.35 14.03 8.49
CA VAL A 171 -0.92 13.98 8.72
C VAL A 171 -0.49 12.52 8.58
N GLN A 172 0.28 12.23 7.53
CA GLN A 172 1.13 11.05 7.44
C GLN A 172 2.15 11.06 8.57
N VAL A 173 2.88 9.97 8.74
CA VAL A 173 4.11 9.94 9.55
C VAL A 173 4.97 11.18 9.22
N LYS A 174 5.41 11.93 10.25
CA LYS A 174 6.33 13.10 10.18
C LYS A 174 5.74 14.47 9.80
N GLY A 175 4.45 14.74 10.05
CA GLY A 175 3.90 16.08 9.76
C GLY A 175 3.63 16.35 8.28
N LEU A 176 3.94 15.41 7.38
CA LEU A 176 3.54 15.49 5.98
C LEU A 176 2.03 15.31 5.88
N SER A 177 1.32 16.37 5.51
CA SER A 177 -0.11 16.29 5.30
C SER A 177 -0.46 15.93 3.86
N TYR A 178 -1.40 15.00 3.67
CA TYR A 178 -2.08 14.82 2.39
C TYR A 178 -3.57 15.12 2.53
N GLY A 179 -4.18 15.61 1.45
CA GLY A 179 -5.60 15.92 1.45
C GLY A 179 -6.47 14.66 1.51
N ILE A 180 -7.42 14.62 2.43
CA ILE A 180 -8.46 13.58 2.51
C ILE A 180 -9.21 13.47 1.21
N ARG A 181 -9.50 14.61 0.56
CA ARG A 181 -10.20 14.64 -0.73
C ARG A 181 -9.42 13.91 -1.80
N VAL A 182 -8.08 14.09 -1.82
CA VAL A 182 -7.21 13.40 -2.77
C VAL A 182 -7.18 11.91 -2.46
N LEU A 183 -7.03 11.54 -1.18
CA LEU A 183 -7.04 10.13 -0.76
C LEU A 183 -8.36 9.44 -1.11
N LEU A 184 -9.50 10.01 -0.75
CA LEU A 184 -10.79 9.34 -0.90
C LEU A 184 -11.40 9.50 -2.29
N GLN A 185 -10.88 10.44 -3.10
CA GLN A 185 -11.54 10.93 -4.33
C GLN A 185 -12.99 11.38 -4.08
N GLU A 186 -13.25 11.80 -2.84
CA GLU A 186 -14.55 12.09 -2.31
C GLU A 186 -14.45 13.22 -1.31
N THR A 187 -15.54 13.98 -1.18
CA THR A 187 -15.63 15.05 -0.19
C THR A 187 -16.52 14.61 0.97
N PRO A 188 -15.94 14.25 2.12
CA PRO A 188 -16.68 14.14 3.37
C PRO A 188 -17.56 15.36 3.62
N PRO A 189 -18.81 15.16 4.06
CA PRO A 189 -19.70 16.27 4.37
C PRO A 189 -19.16 17.10 5.56
N PRO A 190 -19.65 18.35 5.71
CA PRO A 190 -19.35 19.16 6.88
C PRO A 190 -19.68 18.42 8.18
N LEU A 191 -18.75 18.48 9.13
CA LEU A 191 -18.89 17.86 10.45
C LEU A 191 -19.65 18.82 11.39
N ASP A 192 -20.69 18.32 12.06
CA ASP A 192 -21.25 19.01 13.23
C ASP A 192 -20.32 18.83 14.44
N ALA A 193 -19.38 19.76 14.59
CA ALA A 193 -18.31 19.73 15.59
C ALA A 193 -18.80 19.90 17.05
N GLU A 194 -20.07 20.26 17.26
CA GLU A 194 -20.67 20.30 18.59
C GLU A 194 -20.96 18.89 19.11
N ARG A 195 -21.46 18.01 18.23
CA ARG A 195 -21.90 16.65 18.58
C ARG A 195 -20.90 15.56 18.25
N TYR A 196 -20.14 15.76 17.18
CA TYR A 196 -19.29 14.72 16.61
C TYR A 196 -17.86 15.21 16.45
N ARG A 197 -16.94 14.24 16.31
CA ARG A 197 -15.57 14.47 15.89
C ARG A 197 -15.19 13.49 14.79
N ARG A 198 -14.34 13.93 13.87
CA ARG A 198 -13.81 13.08 12.80
C ARG A 198 -12.50 12.45 13.24
N VAL A 199 -12.46 11.13 13.21
CA VAL A 199 -11.27 10.34 13.55
C VAL A 199 -10.73 9.69 12.30
N ALA A 200 -9.41 9.74 12.12
CA ALA A 200 -8.71 9.01 11.07
C ALA A 200 -7.66 8.09 11.66
N ALA A 201 -7.53 6.90 11.09
CA ALA A 201 -6.52 5.92 11.45
C ALA A 201 -5.87 5.33 10.20
N VAL A 202 -4.55 5.19 10.19
CA VAL A 202 -3.80 4.50 9.14
C VAL A 202 -3.17 3.26 9.75
N ILE A 203 -3.56 2.08 9.26
CA ILE A 203 -3.02 0.80 9.72
C ILE A 203 -2.26 0.17 8.57
N HIS A 204 -1.02 -0.23 8.83
CA HIS A 204 -0.17 -0.92 7.88
C HIS A 204 -0.04 -2.39 8.24
N MET A 205 -0.38 -3.25 7.28
CA MET A 205 -0.32 -4.70 7.39
C MET A 205 1.08 -5.16 6.97
N ARG A 206 1.77 -5.85 7.88
CA ARG A 206 3.12 -6.38 7.63
C ARG A 206 3.02 -7.76 6.99
N ASN A 207 4.11 -8.21 6.39
CA ASN A 207 4.19 -9.55 5.78
C ASN A 207 3.86 -10.71 6.72
N LYS A 208 4.00 -10.54 8.04
CA LYS A 208 3.66 -11.56 9.03
C LYS A 208 2.19 -11.60 9.44
N ASP A 209 1.48 -10.50 9.22
CA ASP A 209 0.11 -10.31 9.66
C ASP A 209 -0.87 -11.08 8.74
N PHE A 210 -2.13 -11.16 9.14
CA PHE A 210 -3.19 -11.67 8.28
C PHE A 210 -3.71 -10.58 7.35
N HIS A 211 -4.01 -10.92 6.10
CA HIS A 211 -4.25 -9.96 5.03
C HIS A 211 -5.72 -9.68 4.71
N HIS A 212 -6.61 -10.02 5.63
CA HIS A 212 -8.02 -9.72 5.50
C HIS A 212 -8.37 -8.39 6.16
N VAL A 213 -9.39 -7.73 5.60
CA VAL A 213 -9.97 -6.50 6.12
C VAL A 213 -11.41 -6.77 6.49
N VAL A 214 -11.80 -6.35 7.69
CA VAL A 214 -13.14 -6.44 8.23
C VAL A 214 -13.78 -5.06 8.38
N ALA A 215 -15.10 -5.02 8.44
CA ALA A 215 -15.85 -3.80 8.68
C ALA A 215 -15.63 -3.31 10.13
N PRO A 216 -15.17 -2.07 10.34
CA PRO A 216 -14.78 -1.56 11.66
C PRO A 216 -16.00 -1.18 12.53
N LEU A 217 -17.14 -0.93 11.89
CA LEU A 217 -18.44 -0.78 12.51
C LEU A 217 -19.49 -1.28 11.52
N SER A 218 -20.74 -1.46 11.94
CA SER A 218 -21.79 -1.82 11.00
C SER A 218 -22.15 -0.59 10.15
N PHE A 219 -21.96 -0.66 8.83
CA PHE A 219 -22.24 0.47 7.93
C PHE A 219 -22.87 0.00 6.62
N ARG A 220 -23.69 0.86 6.03
CA ARG A 220 -24.28 0.63 4.70
C ARG A 220 -23.30 1.14 3.65
N CYS A 221 -22.75 0.23 2.85
CA CYS A 221 -21.83 0.58 1.77
C CYS A 221 -22.63 1.18 0.62
N GLU A 222 -22.46 2.47 0.36
CA GLU A 222 -23.21 3.20 -0.66
C GLU A 222 -22.46 3.26 -1.98
N LYS A 223 -21.13 3.32 -1.92
CA LYS A 223 -20.28 3.42 -3.10
C LYS A 223 -18.92 2.78 -2.91
N SER A 224 -18.35 2.32 -4.01
CA SER A 224 -16.95 1.98 -4.12
C SER A 224 -16.31 2.78 -5.26
N VAL A 225 -15.09 3.25 -5.03
CA VAL A 225 -14.32 4.08 -5.96
C VAL A 225 -12.95 3.47 -6.11
N TYR A 226 -12.67 2.91 -7.28
CA TYR A 226 -11.32 2.49 -7.64
C TYR A 226 -10.53 3.70 -8.11
N VAL A 227 -9.39 3.95 -7.47
CA VAL A 227 -8.49 5.03 -7.85
C VAL A 227 -7.21 4.43 -8.43
N PRO A 228 -6.97 4.57 -9.75
CA PRO A 228 -5.73 4.10 -10.35
C PRO A 228 -4.55 4.91 -9.79
N GLY A 229 -3.41 4.26 -9.66
CA GLY A 229 -2.20 4.87 -9.12
C GLY A 229 -0.97 4.00 -9.31
N ALA A 230 0.14 4.44 -8.74
CA ALA A 230 1.36 3.65 -8.69
C ALA A 230 1.24 2.53 -7.64
N LEU A 231 2.24 1.66 -7.57
CA LEU A 231 2.40 0.69 -6.50
C LEU A 231 3.77 0.87 -5.85
N PHE A 232 4.01 2.07 -5.31
CA PHE A 232 5.21 2.36 -4.56
C PHE A 232 5.25 1.60 -3.24
N PRO A 233 6.45 1.31 -2.69
CA PRO A 233 6.56 0.49 -1.49
C PRO A 233 6.03 1.24 -0.28
N VAL A 234 5.13 0.59 0.46
CA VAL A 234 4.47 1.10 1.66
C VAL A 234 5.06 0.44 2.92
N THR A 235 6.37 0.19 2.92
CA THR A 235 7.10 -0.28 4.11
C THR A 235 7.35 0.89 5.07
N ALA A 236 7.81 0.62 6.29
CA ALA A 236 8.22 1.69 7.21
C ALA A 236 9.19 2.70 6.55
N ALA A 237 10.19 2.20 5.82
CA ALA A 237 11.10 3.02 5.02
C ALA A 237 10.37 3.78 3.90
N GLY A 238 9.46 3.12 3.18
CA GLY A 238 8.66 3.73 2.12
C GLY A 238 7.82 4.92 2.61
N PHE A 239 7.12 4.76 3.74
CA PHE A 239 6.38 5.83 4.39
C PHE A 239 7.27 7.01 4.83
N HIS A 240 8.52 6.72 5.18
CA HIS A 240 9.49 7.71 5.65
C HIS A 240 10.21 8.43 4.51
N TRP A 241 10.30 7.80 3.35
CA TRP A 241 11.07 8.25 2.19
C TRP A 241 10.19 8.92 1.13
N ILE A 242 9.01 8.35 0.84
CA ILE A 242 8.13 8.81 -0.24
C ILE A 242 7.01 9.70 0.33
N PRO A 243 6.95 10.98 -0.06
CA PRO A 243 5.91 11.88 0.41
C PRO A 243 4.54 11.48 -0.14
N SER A 244 3.51 11.51 0.70
CA SER A 244 2.10 11.30 0.32
C SER A 244 1.83 9.98 -0.41
N VAL A 245 2.62 8.93 -0.13
CA VAL A 245 2.60 7.62 -0.82
C VAL A 245 1.19 7.01 -0.90
N LEU A 246 0.36 7.21 0.13
CA LEU A 246 -1.00 6.68 0.17
C LEU A 246 -1.94 7.30 -0.87
N THR A 247 -1.70 8.55 -1.26
CA THR A 247 -2.49 9.24 -2.29
C THR A 247 -2.01 8.96 -3.71
N ILE A 248 -0.73 8.60 -3.84
CA ILE A 248 -0.10 8.23 -5.12
C ILE A 248 -0.45 6.80 -5.49
N ASN A 249 -0.52 5.92 -4.49
CA ASN A 249 -0.76 4.52 -4.74
C ASN A 249 -2.19 4.23 -5.17
N GLU A 250 -2.30 3.20 -5.98
CA GLU A 250 -3.54 2.55 -6.35
C GLU A 250 -4.33 2.14 -5.10
N ARG A 251 -5.66 2.31 -5.12
CA ARG A 251 -6.51 2.01 -3.97
C ARG A 251 -7.96 1.78 -4.35
N LEU A 252 -8.66 1.08 -3.48
CA LEU A 252 -10.12 0.95 -3.51
C LEU A 252 -10.71 1.67 -2.29
N VAL A 253 -11.58 2.66 -2.53
CA VAL A 253 -12.22 3.44 -1.48
C VAL A 253 -13.68 3.00 -1.33
N LEU A 254 -14.06 2.61 -0.13
CA LEU A 254 -15.44 2.32 0.25
C LEU A 254 -16.01 3.52 0.99
N CYS A 255 -17.21 3.94 0.62
CA CYS A 255 -17.90 5.01 1.33
C CYS A 255 -19.32 4.57 1.68
N GLY A 256 -19.76 5.01 2.85
CA GLY A 256 -21.09 4.69 3.33
C GLY A 256 -21.48 5.48 4.56
N THR A 257 -22.55 5.03 5.19
CA THR A 257 -23.06 5.61 6.44
C THR A 257 -23.20 4.54 7.50
N SER A 258 -22.93 4.89 8.76
CA SER A 258 -23.13 4.00 9.90
C SER A 258 -24.57 3.48 9.92
N ALA A 259 -24.73 2.22 10.32
CA ALA A 259 -26.04 1.58 10.44
C ALA A 259 -26.78 1.96 11.72
N ASP A 260 -26.11 2.70 12.62
CA ASP A 260 -26.73 3.25 13.82
C ASP A 260 -27.72 4.39 13.48
N ARG A 261 -28.38 4.93 14.52
CA ARG A 261 -29.38 5.99 14.34
C ARG A 261 -28.78 7.30 13.82
N ASN A 262 -27.48 7.52 14.00
CA ASN A 262 -26.83 8.78 13.67
C ASN A 262 -26.47 8.86 12.17
N LYS A 263 -26.34 7.71 11.48
CA LYS A 263 -26.03 7.63 10.04
C LYS A 263 -24.81 8.47 9.64
N LEU A 264 -23.76 8.38 10.44
CA LEU A 264 -22.53 9.14 10.28
C LEU A 264 -21.70 8.62 9.09
N PRO A 265 -20.97 9.49 8.38
CA PRO A 265 -20.11 9.08 7.27
C PRO A 265 -19.02 8.10 7.70
N VAL A 266 -18.80 7.07 6.87
CA VAL A 266 -17.74 6.07 7.02
C VAL A 266 -16.99 5.96 5.70
N TYR A 267 -15.67 6.10 5.75
CA TYR A 267 -14.79 5.89 4.61
C TYR A 267 -13.66 4.93 4.96
N MET A 268 -13.39 3.99 4.06
CA MET A 268 -12.29 3.04 4.19
C MET A 268 -11.53 2.99 2.86
N ALA A 269 -10.28 3.42 2.85
CA ALA A 269 -9.40 3.28 1.69
C ALA A 269 -8.47 2.08 1.87
N LEU A 270 -8.58 1.13 0.95
CA LEU A 270 -7.74 -0.05 0.83
C LEU A 270 -6.60 0.28 -0.14
N VAL A 271 -5.42 0.61 0.38
CA VAL A 271 -4.32 1.16 -0.41
C VAL A 271 -3.30 0.09 -0.75
N GLY A 272 -3.11 -0.15 -2.05
CA GLY A 272 -2.10 -1.06 -2.57
C GLY A 272 -0.68 -0.52 -2.43
N SER A 273 0.29 -1.39 -2.69
CA SER A 273 1.73 -1.20 -2.58
C SER A 273 2.45 -2.15 -3.56
N THR A 274 3.76 -2.02 -3.71
CA THR A 274 4.57 -2.96 -4.51
C THR A 274 4.28 -4.42 -4.12
N LEU A 275 4.06 -5.28 -5.12
CA LEU A 275 3.65 -6.69 -5.01
C LEU A 275 2.19 -6.94 -4.61
N THR A 276 1.46 -5.90 -4.24
CA THR A 276 0.21 -6.01 -3.45
C THR A 276 -1.00 -5.40 -4.15
N GLY A 277 -0.84 -5.05 -5.43
CA GLY A 277 -1.87 -4.43 -6.25
C GLY A 277 -3.10 -5.30 -6.53
N ARG A 278 -3.32 -6.44 -5.85
CA ARG A 278 -4.54 -7.24 -6.01
C ARG A 278 -5.32 -7.27 -4.70
N ILE A 279 -6.48 -6.63 -4.73
CA ILE A 279 -7.45 -6.56 -3.65
C ILE A 279 -8.67 -7.35 -4.08
N LYS A 280 -9.00 -8.40 -3.33
CA LYS A 280 -10.24 -9.14 -3.50
C LYS A 280 -11.32 -8.47 -2.66
N PHE A 281 -12.26 -7.79 -3.32
CA PHE A 281 -13.40 -7.17 -2.67
C PHE A 281 -14.61 -8.11 -2.68
N TYR A 282 -15.15 -8.44 -1.50
CA TYR A 282 -16.19 -9.48 -1.39
C TYR A 282 -17.58 -9.00 -1.79
N LEU A 283 -17.88 -7.72 -1.58
CA LEU A 283 -19.17 -7.13 -1.93
C LEU A 283 -19.42 -7.10 -3.44
N ASP A 284 -18.38 -6.77 -4.23
CA ASP A 284 -18.44 -6.72 -5.68
C ASP A 284 -17.19 -7.36 -6.28
N GLN A 285 -17.30 -8.67 -6.54
CA GLN A 285 -16.19 -9.50 -7.04
C GLN A 285 -15.76 -9.14 -8.47
N ARG A 286 -16.50 -8.27 -9.16
CA ARG A 286 -16.10 -7.74 -10.47
C ARG A 286 -14.96 -6.73 -10.33
N VAL A 287 -14.93 -6.01 -9.21
CA VAL A 287 -13.87 -5.06 -8.90
C VAL A 287 -12.60 -5.84 -8.57
N ARG A 288 -11.61 -5.69 -9.43
CA ARG A 288 -10.24 -6.15 -9.25
C ARG A 288 -9.36 -4.92 -9.14
N THR A 289 -8.12 -5.08 -8.73
CA THR A 289 -7.12 -4.01 -8.78
C THR A 289 -5.93 -4.46 -9.61
N ASN A 290 -5.00 -3.54 -9.81
CA ASN A 290 -3.93 -3.50 -10.79
C ASN A 290 -4.45 -3.62 -12.22
N TYR A 291 -5.48 -2.83 -12.55
CA TYR A 291 -5.96 -2.71 -13.92
C TYR A 291 -4.91 -2.02 -14.78
N LEU A 292 -4.64 -2.58 -15.96
CA LEU A 292 -3.93 -1.84 -17.01
C LEU A 292 -4.82 -0.72 -17.56
N GLU A 293 -6.09 -1.07 -17.81
CA GLU A 293 -7.16 -0.16 -18.22
C GLU A 293 -8.37 -0.43 -17.34
N PRO A 294 -8.67 0.45 -16.36
CA PRO A 294 -9.76 0.22 -15.43
C PRO A 294 -11.12 0.43 -16.13
N PRO A 295 -12.06 -0.51 -15.95
CA PRO A 295 -13.40 -0.35 -16.50
C PRO A 295 -14.19 0.72 -15.73
N GLU A 296 -15.16 1.35 -16.40
CA GLU A 296 -15.96 2.44 -15.83
C GLU A 296 -16.67 2.04 -14.53
N TYR A 297 -17.21 0.81 -14.47
CA TYR A 297 -17.88 0.30 -13.26
C TYR A 297 -16.97 0.19 -12.05
N ALA A 298 -15.64 0.12 -12.23
CA ALA A 298 -14.70 0.06 -11.11
C ALA A 298 -14.37 1.48 -10.63
N LEU A 299 -14.19 2.43 -11.54
CA LEU A 299 -13.81 3.82 -11.24
C LEU A 299 -14.81 4.46 -10.28
N HIS A 300 -16.11 4.35 -10.58
CA HIS A 300 -17.16 4.84 -9.70
C HIS A 300 -18.36 3.88 -9.73
N ASN A 301 -18.66 3.28 -8.59
CA ASN A 301 -19.79 2.36 -8.44
C ASN A 301 -20.69 2.81 -7.30
N THR A 302 -21.98 2.96 -7.58
CA THR A 302 -22.99 3.30 -6.57
C THR A 302 -23.94 2.12 -6.40
N TYR A 303 -24.11 1.66 -5.16
CA TYR A 303 -24.93 0.51 -4.83
C TYR A 303 -26.36 0.95 -4.47
N ALA A 304 -27.32 0.68 -5.37
CA ALA A 304 -28.72 1.01 -5.14
C ALA A 304 -29.30 0.37 -3.87
N SER A 305 -28.90 -0.87 -3.57
CA SER A 305 -29.37 -1.62 -2.39
C SER A 305 -28.71 -1.19 -1.08
N LYS A 306 -27.64 -0.38 -1.12
CA LYS A 306 -26.85 0.06 0.04
C LYS A 306 -26.58 -1.08 1.03
N PRO A 307 -25.91 -2.16 0.58
CA PRO A 307 -25.73 -3.38 1.36
C PRO A 307 -25.10 -3.08 2.72
N LEU A 308 -25.63 -3.74 3.75
CA LEU A 308 -25.14 -3.63 5.12
C LEU A 308 -23.91 -4.54 5.27
N LEU A 309 -22.78 -3.94 5.63
CA LEU A 309 -21.60 -4.66 6.10
C LEU A 309 -21.64 -4.65 7.63
N ALA A 310 -21.78 -5.80 8.25
CA ALA A 310 -21.84 -5.91 9.71
C ALA A 310 -20.45 -5.71 10.34
N LYS A 311 -20.40 -5.15 11.56
CA LYS A 311 -19.15 -4.99 12.30
C LYS A 311 -18.42 -6.34 12.42
N GLY A 312 -17.16 -6.38 12.02
CA GLY A 312 -16.33 -7.58 11.99
C GLY A 312 -16.53 -8.49 10.77
N GLU A 313 -17.51 -8.21 9.91
CA GLU A 313 -17.70 -8.93 8.66
C GLU A 313 -16.51 -8.69 7.72
N ARG A 314 -16.09 -9.71 7.00
CA ARG A 314 -14.98 -9.61 6.06
C ARG A 314 -15.37 -8.82 4.81
N VAL A 315 -14.67 -7.73 4.57
CA VAL A 315 -14.92 -6.76 3.48
C VAL A 315 -14.02 -7.02 2.29
N ALA A 316 -12.74 -7.25 2.54
CA ALA A 316 -11.75 -7.46 1.49
C ALA A 316 -10.60 -8.34 1.96
N THR A 317 -9.78 -8.80 1.02
CA THR A 317 -8.50 -9.45 1.27
C THR A 317 -7.46 -8.90 0.32
N PHE A 318 -6.30 -8.52 0.84
CA PHE A 318 -5.16 -8.18 0.01
C PHE A 318 -4.38 -9.44 -0.33
N ASN A 319 -4.00 -9.61 -1.60
CA ASN A 319 -3.17 -10.75 -1.98
C ASN A 319 -1.75 -10.60 -1.40
N TRP A 320 -1.25 -9.38 -1.24
CA TRP A 320 -0.01 -9.11 -0.49
C TRP A 320 -0.22 -7.90 0.44
N GLY A 321 0.59 -7.74 1.49
CA GLY A 321 0.53 -6.65 2.50
C GLY A 321 0.20 -5.24 2.01
N SER A 322 -0.50 -4.46 2.81
CA SER A 322 -1.02 -3.17 2.34
C SER A 322 -1.29 -2.21 3.49
N SER A 323 -2.04 -1.14 3.22
CA SER A 323 -2.50 -0.22 4.27
C SER A 323 -4.00 0.03 4.16
N VAL A 324 -4.64 0.15 5.31
CA VAL A 324 -6.04 0.57 5.43
C VAL A 324 -6.06 1.96 6.06
N VAL A 325 -6.68 2.91 5.37
CA VAL A 325 -7.01 4.22 5.96
C VAL A 325 -8.48 4.24 6.30
N LEU A 326 -8.77 4.42 7.58
CA LEU A 326 -10.12 4.56 8.10
C LEU A 326 -10.38 6.04 8.41
N LEU A 327 -11.52 6.57 7.96
CA LEU A 327 -12.03 7.89 8.34
C LEU A 327 -13.49 7.75 8.75
N VAL A 328 -13.78 8.06 10.01
CA VAL A 328 -15.11 7.90 10.61
C VAL A 328 -15.47 9.11 11.44
N ASP A 329 -16.73 9.50 11.38
CA ASP A 329 -17.30 10.46 12.31
C ASP A 329 -17.88 9.69 13.51
N VAL A 330 -17.53 10.11 14.72
CA VAL A 330 -17.96 9.47 15.98
C VAL A 330 -18.48 10.52 16.95
N PRO A 331 -19.36 10.15 17.90
CA PRO A 331 -19.74 11.03 19.01
C PRO A 331 -18.51 11.63 19.74
N LYS A 332 -18.64 12.87 20.20
CA LYS A 332 -17.51 13.66 20.74
C LYS A 332 -16.93 13.09 22.04
N ASP A 333 -17.75 12.40 22.81
CA ASP A 333 -17.44 11.72 24.07
C ASP A 333 -16.67 10.40 23.88
N CYS A 334 -16.66 9.84 22.67
CA CYS A 334 -15.87 8.65 22.40
C CYS A 334 -14.38 8.91 22.63
N ALA A 335 -13.59 7.88 22.97
CA ALA A 335 -12.15 7.94 23.15
C ALA A 335 -11.45 7.02 22.14
N VAL A 336 -10.33 7.50 21.57
CA VAL A 336 -9.42 6.66 20.80
C VAL A 336 -8.58 5.86 21.80
N LEU A 337 -8.57 4.54 21.68
CA LEU A 337 -7.91 3.66 22.66
C LEU A 337 -6.44 3.36 22.34
N LYS A 338 -6.03 3.53 21.07
CA LYS A 338 -4.71 3.12 20.56
C LYS A 338 -3.91 4.32 20.07
N ARG A 339 -2.58 4.22 20.17
CA ARG A 339 -1.63 5.24 19.71
C ARG A 339 -0.83 4.76 18.51
N ALA A 340 -0.23 5.71 17.79
CA ALA A 340 0.71 5.40 16.71
C ALA A 340 1.87 4.54 17.23
N GLY A 341 2.29 3.55 16.45
CA GLY A 341 3.30 2.55 16.79
C GLY A 341 2.75 1.27 17.42
N GLU A 342 1.51 1.27 17.94
CA GLU A 342 0.92 0.07 18.54
C GLU A 342 0.51 -0.97 17.48
N GLU A 343 0.65 -2.25 17.84
CA GLU A 343 0.08 -3.35 17.07
C GLU A 343 -1.41 -3.49 17.38
N VAL A 344 -2.20 -3.75 16.35
CA VAL A 344 -3.65 -3.99 16.45
C VAL A 344 -4.03 -5.25 15.70
N LYS A 345 -5.02 -5.96 16.22
CA LYS A 345 -5.65 -7.12 15.56
C LYS A 345 -7.03 -6.76 15.02
N ALA A 346 -7.41 -7.35 13.90
CA ALA A 346 -8.76 -7.20 13.35
C ALA A 346 -9.82 -7.54 14.40
N GLY A 347 -10.81 -6.65 14.57
CA GLY A 347 -11.86 -6.80 15.58
C GLY A 347 -11.51 -6.25 16.98
N GLU A 348 -10.26 -5.88 17.24
CA GLU A 348 -9.84 -5.24 18.49
C GLU A 348 -10.43 -3.83 18.63
N ALA A 349 -10.70 -3.39 19.85
CA ALA A 349 -11.27 -2.06 20.12
C ALA A 349 -10.31 -0.94 19.69
N LEU A 350 -10.76 -0.05 18.80
CA LEU A 350 -10.00 1.12 18.35
C LEU A 350 -10.57 2.42 18.93
N ILE A 351 -11.90 2.54 18.96
CA ILE A 351 -12.64 3.68 19.52
C ILE A 351 -13.76 3.16 20.41
N GLN A 352 -13.84 3.69 21.62
CA GLN A 352 -14.88 3.39 22.61
C GLN A 352 -15.75 4.61 22.84
N CYS A 353 -17.06 4.40 22.86
CA CYS A 353 -18.04 5.29 23.49
C CYS A 353 -18.68 4.43 24.60
#